data_AF-A0A3D4QYX7-F1
#
_entry.id   AF-A0A3D4QYX7-F1
#
_cell.length_a   1.000
_cell.length_b   1.000
_cell.length_c   1.000
_cell.angle_alpha   90.00
_cell.angle_beta   90.00
_cell.angle_gamma   90.00
#
_symmetry.space_group_name_H-M   'P 1'
#
loop_
_entity.id
_entity.type
_entity.pdbx_description
1 polymer ?
#
loop_
_entity_poly.entity_id
_entity_poly.type
_entity_poly.pdbx_seq_one_letter_code
_entity_poly.pdbx_strand_id
1 'polypeptide(L)'
;ICFAFAPAIITAFRPDDPEVIRIGAFSLRLQACVLPLMSLTISTNMLHQSLAKSKVATFLALTRQGIYFIPLILILPSFFGLLGVQISQSIADVLSMLTAIPFVIRFFRHLSMEEKQLNWDLYNHE
;
A
#
# COMPACT_ATOMS: atom_id res chain seq x y z
N ILE A 1 -6.82 10.94 -15.09
CA ILE A 1 -6.13 12.26 -15.30
C ILE A 1 -4.60 12.07 -15.26
N CYS A 2 -4.02 11.64 -14.13
CA CYS A 2 -2.56 11.48 -14.00
C CYS A 2 -1.91 10.52 -15.02
N PHE A 3 -2.57 9.43 -15.42
CA PHE A 3 -2.03 8.49 -16.40
C PHE A 3 -1.95 9.08 -17.83
N ALA A 4 -2.96 9.86 -18.23
CA ALA A 4 -3.07 10.42 -19.58
C ALA A 4 -2.24 11.72 -19.74
N PHE A 5 -2.18 12.55 -18.69
CA PHE A 5 -1.44 13.82 -18.69
C PHE A 5 -0.02 13.70 -18.09
N ALA A 6 0.46 12.49 -17.77
CA ALA A 6 1.78 12.27 -17.18
C ALA A 6 2.93 12.99 -17.94
N PRO A 7 3.00 12.95 -19.28
CA PRO A 7 4.06 13.66 -20.01
C PRO A 7 3.92 15.16 -19.85
N ALA A 8 2.71 15.71 -20.02
CA ALA A 8 2.45 17.15 -19.94
C ALA A 8 2.76 17.73 -18.55
N ILE A 9 2.50 16.97 -17.48
CA ILE A 9 2.85 17.37 -16.12
C ILE A 9 4.36 17.45 -15.96
N ILE A 10 5.12 16.44 -16.40
CA ILE A 10 6.59 16.47 -16.26
C ILE A 10 7.24 17.52 -17.16
N THR A 11 6.73 17.72 -18.37
CA THR A 11 7.21 18.77 -19.29
C THR A 11 7.00 20.18 -18.70
N ALA A 12 5.95 20.39 -17.88
CA ALA A 12 5.74 21.66 -17.19
C ALA A 12 6.78 21.94 -16.09
N PHE A 13 7.37 20.91 -15.48
CA PHE A 13 8.41 21.05 -14.45
C PHE A 13 9.84 21.04 -15.03
N ARG A 14 10.07 20.29 -16.11
CA ARG A 14 11.39 20.12 -16.72
C ARG A 14 11.25 19.92 -18.24
N PRO A 15 11.13 20.99 -19.04
CA PRO A 15 10.95 20.87 -20.49
C PRO A 15 12.23 20.46 -21.24
N ASP A 16 13.40 20.77 -20.68
CA ASP A 16 14.70 20.67 -21.40
C ASP A 16 15.37 19.29 -21.34
N ASP A 17 14.75 18.32 -20.66
CA ASP A 17 15.32 16.98 -20.46
C ASP A 17 14.33 15.87 -20.89
N PRO A 18 14.43 15.38 -22.13
CA PRO A 18 13.55 14.33 -22.65
C PRO A 18 13.68 13.00 -21.89
N GLU A 19 14.82 12.74 -21.26
CA GLU A 19 15.06 11.53 -20.49
C GLU A 19 14.27 11.58 -19.18
N VAL A 20 14.31 12.73 -18.50
CA VAL A 20 13.51 12.98 -17.28
C VAL A 20 12.02 12.93 -17.58
N ILE A 21 11.56 13.47 -18.72
CA ILE A 21 10.15 13.38 -19.14
C ILE A 21 9.71 11.92 -19.30
N ARG A 22 10.52 11.09 -19.97
CA ARG A 22 10.20 9.67 -20.17
C ARG A 22 10.16 8.91 -18.84
N ILE A 23 11.14 9.15 -17.97
CA ILE A 23 11.25 8.49 -16.66
C ILE A 23 10.09 8.93 -15.75
N GLY A 24 9.85 10.23 -15.63
CA GLY A 24 8.79 10.79 -14.78
C GLY A 24 7.39 10.38 -15.25
N ALA A 25 7.15 10.33 -16.56
CA ALA A 25 5.89 9.85 -17.10
C ALA A 25 5.66 8.37 -16.78
N PHE A 26 6.71 7.56 -16.81
CA PHE A 26 6.64 6.15 -16.42
C PHE A 26 6.34 5.97 -14.93
N SER A 27 6.99 6.72 -14.04
CA SER A 27 6.70 6.66 -12.59
C SER A 27 5.27 7.09 -12.28
N LEU A 28 4.79 8.17 -12.90
CA LEU A 28 3.41 8.64 -12.74
C LEU A 28 2.39 7.58 -13.17
N ARG A 29 2.66 6.87 -14.27
CA ARG A 29 1.80 5.77 -14.72
C ARG A 29 1.82 4.60 -13.74
N LEU A 30 3.00 4.19 -13.27
CA LEU A 30 3.12 3.16 -12.25
C LEU A 30 2.38 3.53 -10.97
N GLN A 31 2.57 4.76 -10.49
CA GLN A 31 1.92 5.25 -9.28
C GLN A 31 0.39 5.28 -9.44
N ALA A 32 -0.11 5.63 -10.63
CA ALA A 32 -1.53 5.56 -10.93
C ALA A 32 -2.08 4.12 -10.87
N CYS A 33 -1.30 3.11 -11.28
CA CYS A 33 -1.67 1.70 -11.15
C CYS A 33 -1.63 1.19 -9.69
N VAL A 34 -0.77 1.78 -8.85
CA VAL A 34 -0.62 1.40 -7.43
C VAL A 34 -1.68 2.05 -6.54
N LEU A 35 -2.28 3.18 -6.94
CA LEU A 35 -3.38 3.84 -6.21
C LEU A 35 -4.51 2.90 -5.75
N PRO A 36 -5.11 2.06 -6.61
CA PRO A 36 -6.14 1.12 -6.17
C PRO A 36 -5.61 0.03 -5.21
N LEU A 37 -4.34 -0.35 -5.29
CA LEU A 37 -3.73 -1.23 -4.27
C LEU A 37 -3.60 -0.51 -2.93
N MET A 38 -3.24 0.77 -2.93
CA MET A 38 -3.08 1.56 -1.70
C MET A 38 -4.38 1.72 -0.93
N SER A 39 -5.53 1.85 -1.62
CA SER A 39 -6.83 2.02 -0.95
C SER A 39 -7.20 0.82 -0.08
N LEU A 40 -6.87 -0.41 -0.49
CA LEU A 40 -7.08 -1.63 0.29
C LEU A 40 -6.21 -1.64 1.56
N THR A 41 -4.93 -1.32 1.43
CA THR A 41 -3.98 -1.29 2.54
C THR A 41 -4.36 -0.20 3.55
N ILE A 42 -4.78 0.98 3.09
CA ILE A 42 -5.21 2.09 3.95
C ILE A 42 -6.51 1.74 4.67
N SER A 43 -7.51 1.20 3.96
CA SER A 43 -8.80 0.79 4.55
C SER A 43 -8.61 -0.27 5.64
N THR A 44 -7.75 -1.26 5.40
CA THR A 44 -7.38 -2.27 6.39
C THR A 44 -6.78 -1.65 7.64
N ASN A 45 -5.84 -0.71 7.46
CA ASN A 45 -5.18 -0.03 8.56
C ASN A 45 -6.15 0.80 9.39
N MET A 46 -7.02 1.56 8.74
CA MET A 46 -8.04 2.36 9.40
C MET A 46 -9.02 1.49 10.19
N LEU A 47 -9.47 0.38 9.59
CA LEU A 47 -10.35 -0.58 10.24
C LEU A 47 -9.74 -1.17 11.53
N HIS A 48 -8.47 -1.57 11.50
CA HIS A 48 -7.78 -2.05 12.70
C HIS A 48 -7.52 -0.96 13.75
N GLN A 49 -7.30 0.30 13.31
CA GLN A 49 -7.21 1.45 14.21
C GLN A 49 -8.54 1.73 14.93
N SER A 50 -9.66 1.71 14.21
CA SER A 50 -11.00 1.97 14.78
C SER A 50 -11.44 0.92 15.81
N LEU A 51 -10.91 -0.30 15.71
CA LEU A 51 -11.24 -1.42 16.61
C LEU A 51 -10.30 -1.53 17.82
N ALA A 52 -9.53 -0.48 18.10
CA ALA A 52 -8.51 -0.45 19.16
C ALA A 52 -7.41 -1.55 19.04
N LYS A 53 -7.35 -2.28 17.90
CA LYS A 53 -6.30 -3.27 17.59
C LYS A 53 -5.05 -2.58 17.03
N SER A 54 -4.58 -1.55 17.74
CA SER A 54 -3.56 -0.61 17.28
C SER A 54 -2.22 -1.27 16.96
N LYS A 55 -1.85 -2.37 17.66
CA LYS A 55 -0.62 -3.13 17.39
C LYS A 55 -0.56 -3.68 15.96
N VAL A 56 -1.69 -4.17 15.45
CA VAL A 56 -1.77 -4.73 14.09
C VAL A 56 -1.72 -3.63 13.05
N ALA A 57 -2.44 -2.53 13.28
CA ALA A 57 -2.40 -1.37 12.38
C ALA A 57 -1.00 -0.76 12.31
N THR A 58 -0.33 -0.57 13.44
CA THR A 58 1.03 -0.05 13.47
C THR A 58 2.00 -0.98 12.75
N PHE A 59 1.88 -2.30 12.96
CA PHE A 59 2.71 -3.27 12.22
C PHE A 59 2.50 -3.16 10.71
N LEU A 60 1.24 -3.08 10.26
CA LEU A 60 0.91 -3.00 8.84
C LEU A 60 1.38 -1.68 8.21
N ALA A 61 1.29 -0.57 8.95
CA ALA A 61 1.86 0.72 8.55
C ALA A 61 3.40 0.68 8.46
N LEU A 62 4.06 -0.02 9.39
CA LEU A 62 5.51 -0.19 9.40
C LEU A 62 6.01 -1.09 8.26
N THR A 63 5.26 -2.13 7.86
CA THR A 63 5.62 -2.93 6.69
C THR A 63 5.73 -2.09 5.41
N ARG A 64 4.83 -1.10 5.27
CA ARG A 64 4.77 -0.22 4.10
C ARG A 64 5.90 0.79 4.03
N GLN A 65 6.17 1.51 5.12
CA GLN A 65 7.13 2.63 5.10
C GLN A 65 8.52 2.27 5.62
N GLY A 66 8.63 1.19 6.40
CA GLY A 66 9.88 0.79 7.05
C GLY A 66 10.40 -0.53 6.52
N ILE A 67 9.73 -1.63 6.88
CA ILE A 67 10.31 -2.98 6.82
C ILE A 67 10.63 -3.40 5.38
N TYR A 68 9.74 -3.11 4.42
CA TYR A 68 10.01 -3.42 3.02
C TYR A 68 10.70 -2.27 2.29
N PHE A 69 10.28 -1.03 2.54
CA PHE A 69 10.79 0.10 1.77
C PHE A 69 12.27 0.42 2.03
N ILE A 70 12.72 0.43 3.29
CA ILE A 70 14.10 0.79 3.65
C ILE A 70 15.15 -0.12 2.99
N PRO A 71 15.07 -1.46 3.06
CA PRO A 71 16.05 -2.31 2.40
C PRO A 71 15.98 -2.19 0.87
N LEU A 72 14.78 -2.07 0.29
CA LEU A 72 14.64 -1.93 -1.16
C LEU A 72 15.23 -0.62 -1.68
N ILE A 73 15.02 0.51 -0.99
CA ILE A 73 15.55 1.80 -1.41
C ILE A 73 17.06 1.95 -1.18
N LEU A 74 17.67 1.15 -0.31
CA LEU A 74 19.14 1.12 -0.18
C LEU A 74 19.81 0.30 -1.28
N ILE A 75 19.15 -0.76 -1.75
CA ILE A 75 19.74 -1.71 -2.72
C ILE A 75 19.45 -1.30 -4.17
N LEU A 76 18.19 -1.07 -4.54
CA LEU A 76 17.78 -0.86 -5.94
C LEU A 76 18.40 0.36 -6.64
N PRO A 77 18.54 1.55 -6.03
CA PRO A 77 19.12 2.70 -6.73
C PRO A 77 20.61 2.52 -7.03
N SER A 78 21.31 1.63 -6.34
CA SER A 78 22.70 1.30 -6.67
C SER A 78 22.82 0.58 -8.02
N PHE A 79 21.78 -0.12 -8.46
CA PHE A 79 21.74 -0.84 -9.75
C PHE A 79 21.04 -0.05 -10.87
N PHE A 80 19.97 0.69 -10.55
CA PHE A 80 19.09 1.32 -11.54
C PHE A 80 18.95 2.85 -11.38
N GLY A 81 19.72 3.47 -10.49
CA GLY A 81 19.66 4.91 -10.22
C GLY A 81 18.26 5.37 -9.83
N LEU A 82 17.75 6.40 -10.51
CA LEU A 82 16.43 6.99 -10.23
C LEU A 82 15.26 6.02 -10.48
N LEU A 83 15.38 5.10 -11.45
CA LEU A 83 14.37 4.07 -11.70
C LEU A 83 14.31 3.07 -10.54
N GLY A 84 15.45 2.79 -9.90
CA GLY A 84 15.52 1.95 -8.72
C GLY A 84 14.67 2.48 -7.55
N VAL A 85 14.64 3.80 -7.37
CA VAL A 85 13.81 4.46 -6.34
C VAL A 85 12.31 4.34 -6.63
N GLN A 86 11.91 4.46 -7.90
CA GLN A 86 10.49 4.40 -8.27
C GLN A 86 9.93 2.99 -8.16
N ILE A 87 10.74 2.02 -8.57
CA ILE A 87 10.40 0.59 -8.52
C ILE A 87 10.42 0.11 -7.07
N SER A 88 11.36 0.58 -6.23
CA SER A 88 11.41 0.18 -4.81
C SER A 88 10.13 0.55 -4.06
N GLN A 89 9.58 1.75 -4.31
CA GLN A 89 8.30 2.17 -3.73
C GLN A 89 7.15 1.29 -4.21
N SER A 90 7.07 1.02 -5.52
CA SER A 90 6.00 0.20 -6.09
C SER A 90 6.05 -1.25 -5.57
N ILE A 91 7.25 -1.85 -5.48
CA ILE A 91 7.43 -3.21 -4.94
C ILE A 91 7.09 -3.25 -3.44
N ALA A 92 7.51 -2.25 -2.67
CA ALA A 92 7.19 -2.17 -1.24
C ALA A 92 5.67 -2.08 -0.99
N ASP A 93 4.95 -1.32 -1.80
CA ASP A 93 3.49 -1.24 -1.73
C ASP A 93 2.82 -2.56 -2.11
N VAL A 94 3.31 -3.26 -3.15
CA VAL A 94 2.78 -4.59 -3.53
C VAL A 94 3.01 -5.62 -2.43
N LEU A 95 4.21 -5.67 -1.86
CA LEU A 95 4.53 -6.58 -0.74
C LEU A 95 3.67 -6.26 0.49
N SER A 96 3.45 -4.99 0.78
CA SER A 96 2.59 -4.56 1.89
C SER A 96 1.12 -4.89 1.67
N MET A 97 0.64 -4.81 0.43
CA MET A 97 -0.71 -5.29 0.11
C MET A 97 -0.81 -6.80 0.30
N LEU A 98 0.19 -7.57 -0.15
CA LEU A 98 0.24 -9.02 0.03
C LEU A 98 0.20 -9.42 1.50
N THR A 99 0.84 -8.65 2.39
CA THR A 99 0.74 -8.89 3.84
C THR A 99 -0.55 -8.36 4.47
N ALA A 100 -1.19 -7.34 3.90
CA ALA A 100 -2.47 -6.81 4.38
C ALA A 100 -3.65 -7.77 4.13
N ILE A 101 -3.66 -8.47 2.99
CA ILE A 101 -4.72 -9.42 2.61
C ILE A 101 -4.98 -10.49 3.69
N PRO A 102 -3.99 -11.28 4.14
CA PRO A 102 -4.22 -12.30 5.15
C PRO A 102 -4.63 -11.72 6.51
N PHE A 103 -4.17 -10.51 6.84
CA PHE A 103 -4.59 -9.80 8.04
C PHE A 103 -6.08 -9.43 8.01
N VAL A 104 -6.56 -8.88 6.89
CA VAL A 104 -8.00 -8.63 6.65
C VAL A 104 -8.81 -9.90 6.74
N ILE A 105 -8.40 -10.97 6.07
CA ILE A 105 -9.16 -12.22 6.05
C ILE A 105 -9.24 -12.81 7.45
N ARG A 106 -8.13 -12.83 8.19
CA ARG A 106 -8.10 -13.28 9.58
C ARG A 106 -9.01 -12.44 10.46
N PHE A 107 -9.04 -11.13 10.22
CA PHE A 107 -9.89 -10.20 10.94
C PHE A 107 -11.39 -10.49 10.73
N PHE A 108 -11.86 -10.59 9.48
CA PHE A 108 -13.27 -10.92 9.18
C PHE A 108 -13.67 -12.30 9.71
N ARG A 109 -12.76 -13.27 9.67
CA ARG A 109 -13.01 -14.59 10.27
C ARG A 109 -13.18 -14.52 11.78
N HIS A 110 -12.41 -13.66 12.46
CA HIS A 110 -12.53 -13.51 13.91
C HIS A 110 -13.87 -12.87 14.31
N LEU A 111 -14.32 -11.86 13.57
CA LEU A 111 -15.63 -11.24 13.77
C LEU A 111 -16.77 -12.26 13.64
N SER A 112 -16.76 -13.09 12.59
CA SER A 112 -17.79 -14.12 12.40
C SER A 112 -17.85 -15.13 13.55
N MET A 113 -16.73 -15.38 14.24
CA MET A 113 -16.70 -16.29 15.39
C MET A 113 -17.23 -15.60 16.64
N GLU A 114 -16.88 -14.34 16.88
CA GLU A 114 -17.44 -13.54 17.99
C GLU A 114 -18.96 -13.37 17.84
N GLU A 115 -19.45 -13.11 16.63
CA GLU A 115 -20.88 -12.94 16.35
C GLU A 115 -21.67 -14.24 16.57
N LYS A 116 -21.09 -15.39 16.23
CA LYS A 116 -21.68 -16.71 16.53
C LYS A 116 -21.71 -17.00 18.03
N GLN A 117 -20.65 -16.66 18.75
CA GLN A 117 -20.59 -16.85 20.19
C GLN A 117 -21.63 -15.97 20.90
N LEU A 118 -21.73 -14.70 20.50
CA LEU A 118 -22.70 -13.77 21.07
C LEU A 118 -24.15 -14.25 20.87
N ASN A 119 -24.48 -14.73 19.67
CA ASN A 119 -25.80 -15.29 19.38
C ASN A 119 -26.09 -16.57 20.16
N TRP A 120 -25.07 -17.41 20.38
CA TRP A 120 -25.20 -18.63 21.18
C TRP A 120 -25.44 -18.29 22.66
N ASP A 121 -24.71 -17.32 23.20
CA ASP A 121 -24.88 -16.84 24.58
C ASP A 121 -26.27 -16.22 24.79
N LEU A 122 -26.80 -15.46 23.80
CA LEU A 122 -28.17 -14.93 23.85
C LEU A 122 -29.24 -16.03 23.85
N TYR A 123 -29.09 -17.07 23.03
CA TYR A 123 -30.05 -18.18 22.96
C TYR A 123 -30.02 -19.09 24.21
N ASN A 124 -28.87 -19.25 24.86
CA ASN A 124 -28.72 -20.09 26.04
C ASN A 124 -29.11 -19.39 27.37
N HIS A 125 -29.42 -18.09 27.32
CA HIS A 125 -29.84 -17.30 28.47
C HIS A 125 -31.35 -16.93 28.46
N GLU A 126 -32.15 -17.49 27.54
CA GLU A 126 -33.63 -17.50 27.54
C GLU A 126 -34.19 -18.85 28.03
#